data_AF-A0A2G2N5A2-F1
#
_entry.id   AF-A0A2G2N5A2-F1
#
_cell.length_a   1.000
_cell.length_b   1.000
_cell.length_c   1.000
_cell.angle_alpha   90.00
_cell.angle_beta   90.00
_cell.angle_gamma   90.00
#
_symmetry.space_group_name_H-M   'P 1'
#
loop_
_entity.id
_entity.type
_entity.pdbx_description
1 polymer ?
#
loop_
_entity_poly.entity_id
_entity_poly.type
_entity_poly.pdbx_seq_one_letter_code
_entity_poly.pdbx_strand_id
1 'polypeptide(L)' 'MTPEIIRALVALVVCICIGVLSYHLHAREHNKLNPRMIPWIIIAMACLATGFMLVVHLVNLLGVETGGRR' A
#
# COMPACT_ATOMS: atom_id res chain seq x y z
N MET A 1 -14.30 18.54 -2.65
CA MET A 1 -13.70 17.19 -2.82
C MET A 1 -14.79 16.16 -2.58
N THR A 2 -15.00 15.20 -3.47
CA THR A 2 -16.00 14.15 -3.28
C THR A 2 -15.57 13.23 -2.12
N PRO A 3 -16.52 12.69 -1.33
CA PRO A 3 -16.21 11.82 -0.18
C PRO A 3 -15.42 10.57 -0.58
N GLU A 4 -15.59 10.12 -1.83
CA GLU A 4 -14.86 8.99 -2.42
C GLU A 4 -13.35 9.26 -2.54
N ILE A 5 -12.96 10.48 -2.97
CA ILE A 5 -11.56 10.89 -3.09
C ILE A 5 -10.89 10.94 -1.71
N ILE A 6 -11.59 11.44 -0.70
CA ILE A 6 -11.08 11.52 0.67
C ILE A 6 -10.83 10.11 1.23
N ARG A 7 -11.76 9.17 1.00
CA ARG A 7 -11.60 7.77 1.43
C ARG A 7 -10.40 7.10 0.75
N ALA A 8 -10.24 7.29 -0.56
CA ALA A 8 -9.11 6.74 -1.31
C ALA A 8 -7.76 7.31 -0.80
N LEU A 9 -7.70 8.61 -0.51
CA LEU A 9 -6.52 9.25 0.07
C LEU A 9 -6.19 8.71 1.47
N VAL A 10 -7.18 8.57 2.34
CA VAL A 10 -6.97 8.00 3.69
C VAL A 10 -6.49 6.55 3.60
N ALA A 11 -7.11 5.74 2.74
CA ALA A 11 -6.68 4.36 2.52
C ALA A 11 -5.24 4.28 1.99
N LEU A 12 -4.86 5.18 1.08
CA LEU A 12 -3.49 5.26 0.55
C LEU A 12 -2.49 5.59 1.66
N VAL A 13 -2.77 6.60 2.48
CA VAL A 13 -1.88 7.01 3.59
C VAL A 13 -1.71 5.87 4.60
N VAL A 14 -2.79 5.19 4.97
CA VAL A 14 -2.72 4.03 5.87
C VAL A 14 -1.89 2.90 5.27
N CYS A 15 -2.08 2.62 3.97
CA CYS A 15 -1.32 1.58 3.27
C CYS A 15 0.18 1.90 3.21
N ILE A 16 0.55 3.16 2.96
CA ILE A 16 1.94 3.62 3.00
C ILE A 16 2.53 3.47 4.41
N CYS A 17 1.82 3.90 5.45
CA CYS A 17 2.28 3.76 6.84
C CYS A 17 2.56 2.30 7.20
N ILE A 18 1.65 1.38 6.86
CA ILE A 18 1.81 -0.06 7.13
C ILE A 18 2.97 -0.64 6.32
N GLY A 19 3.12 -0.25 5.06
CA GLY A 19 4.23 -0.69 4.20
C GLY A 19 5.58 -0.24 4.73
N VAL A 20 5.70 1.04 5.11
CA VAL A 20 6.93 1.61 5.69
C VAL A 20 7.26 0.95 7.04
N LEU A 21 6.27 0.74 7.92
CA LEU A 21 6.47 0.03 9.19
C LEU A 21 6.93 -1.42 8.97
N SER A 22 6.33 -2.11 8.00
CA SER A 22 6.70 -3.49 7.65
C SER A 22 8.13 -3.57 7.10
N TYR A 23 8.53 -2.61 6.28
CA TYR A 23 9.88 -2.52 5.74
C TYR A 23 10.90 -2.16 6.84
N HIS A 24 10.57 -1.24 7.74
CA HIS A 24 11.39 -0.92 8.91
C HIS A 24 11.56 -2.13 9.83
N LEU A 25 10.51 -2.91 10.07
CA LEU A 25 10.61 -4.14 10.86
C LEU A 25 11.44 -5.21 10.14
N HIS A 26 11.36 -5.28 8.81
CA HIS A 26 12.18 -6.17 8.01
C HIS A 26 13.67 -5.81 8.07
N ALA A 27 13.99 -4.52 7.95
CA ALA A 27 15.35 -3.99 7.91
C ALA A 27 16.02 -3.92 9.29
N ARG A 28 15.25 -4.05 10.38
CA ARG A 28 15.81 -4.07 11.73
C ARG A 28 16.69 -5.32 11.90
N GLU A 29 17.93 -5.09 12.31
CA GLU A 29 18.94 -6.13 12.46
C GLU A 29 18.53 -7.11 13.57
N HIS A 30 18.30 -8.38 13.20
CA HIS A 30 17.90 -9.41 14.14
C HIS A 30 19.15 -10.18 14.60
N ASN A 31 19.73 -9.75 15.73
CA ASN A 31 20.93 -10.31 16.37
C ASN A 31 20.74 -11.74 16.95
N LYS A 32 19.69 -12.47 16.55
CA LYS A 32 19.43 -13.85 16.99
C LYS A 32 18.98 -14.69 15.79
N LEU A 33 19.60 -15.86 15.65
CA LEU A 33 19.25 -16.96 14.72
C LEU A 33 17.87 -17.57 15.05
N ASN A 34 16.83 -16.74 15.12
CA ASN A 34 15.45 -17.21 15.24
C ASN A 34 14.85 -17.32 13.83
N PRO A 35 14.21 -18.45 13.47
CA PRO A 35 13.53 -18.58 12.20
C PRO A 35 12.50 -17.46 12.03
N ARG A 36 12.50 -16.82 10.84
CA ARG A 36 11.53 -15.78 10.49
C ARG A 36 10.13 -16.39 10.46
N MET A 37 9.35 -16.21 11.53
CA MET A 37 7.95 -16.65 11.57
C MET A 37 7.02 -15.75 10.76
N ILE A 38 7.36 -14.46 10.59
CA ILE A 38 6.53 -13.49 9.86
C ILE A 38 7.32 -12.95 8.66
N PRO A 39 6.89 -13.22 7.41
CA PRO A 39 7.54 -12.73 6.21
C PRO A 39 7.17 -11.27 5.96
N TRP A 40 7.81 -10.34 6.68
CA TRP A 40 7.57 -8.89 6.58
C TRP A 40 7.72 -8.33 5.15
N ILE A 41 8.52 -8.99 4.30
CA ILE A 41 8.69 -8.58 2.90
C ILE A 41 7.44 -8.86 2.05
N ILE A 42 6.70 -9.93 2.35
CA ILE A 42 5.43 -10.25 1.68
C ILE A 42 4.38 -9.21 2.04
N ILE A 43 4.33 -8.82 3.32
CA ILE A 43 3.43 -7.76 3.81
C ILE A 43 3.77 -6.42 3.14
N ALA A 44 5.06 -6.09 3.02
CA ALA A 44 5.50 -4.89 2.33
C ALA A 44 5.12 -4.89 0.83
N MET A 45 5.32 -6.01 0.12
CA MET A 45 4.91 -6.14 -1.29
C MET A 45 3.39 -6.07 -1.47
N ALA A 46 2.61 -6.66 -0.58
CA ALA A 46 1.14 -6.58 -0.62
C ALA A 46 0.66 -5.13 -0.41
N CYS A 47 1.27 -4.39 0.52
CA CYS A 47 1.00 -2.95 0.69
C CYS A 47 1.39 -2.16 -0.56
N LEU A 48 2.54 -2.47 -1.17
CA LEU A 48 2.97 -1.79 -2.40
C LEU A 48 1.98 -2.00 -3.55
N ALA A 49 1.56 -3.24 -3.79
CA ALA A 49 0.58 -3.57 -4.83
C ALA A 49 -0.78 -2.92 -4.57
N THR A 50 -1.25 -2.94 -3.31
CA THR A 50 -2.52 -2.33 -2.91
C THR A 50 -2.46 -0.80 -3.05
N GLY A 51 -1.35 -0.18 -2.63
CA GLY A 51 -1.12 1.26 -2.81
C GLY A 51 -1.13 1.66 -4.27
N PHE A 52 -0.49 0.87 -5.14
CA PHE A 52 -0.52 1.10 -6.59
C PHE A 52 -1.95 1.04 -7.16
N MET A 53 -2.74 0.04 -6.79
CA MET A 53 -4.16 -0.07 -7.15
C MET A 53 -4.98 1.16 -6.68
N LEU A 54 -4.73 1.65 -5.46
CA LEU A 54 -5.40 2.84 -4.93
C LEU A 54 -5.03 4.12 -5.71
N VAL A 55 -3.79 4.23 -6.19
CA VAL A 55 -3.38 5.34 -7.07
C VAL A 55 -4.13 5.27 -8.41
N VAL A 56 -4.18 4.09 -9.05
CA VAL A 56 -4.96 3.91 -10.29
C VAL A 56 -6.43 4.24 -10.07
N HIS A 57 -7.00 3.81 -8.95
CA HIS A 57 -8.37 4.14 -8.58
C HIS A 57 -8.59 5.65 -8.41
N LEU A 58 -7.63 6.36 -7.79
CA LEU A 58 -7.67 7.81 -7.65
C LEU A 58 -7.61 8.51 -9.01
N VAL A 59 -6.75 8.05 -9.92
CA VAL A 59 -6.62 8.57 -11.29
C VAL A 59 -7.91 8.35 -12.09
N ASN A 60 -8.54 7.18 -11.96
CA ASN A 60 -9.85 6.91 -12.55
C ASN A 60 -10.94 7.84 -11.99
N LEU A 61 -10.96 8.08 -10.68
CA LEU A 61 -11.88 9.03 -10.02
C LEU A 61 -11.69 10.48 -10.49
N LEU A 62 -10.47 10.85 -10.87
CA LEU A 62 -10.13 12.17 -11.41
C LEU A 62 -10.52 12.34 -12.89
N GLY A 63 -11.12 11.32 -13.51
CA GLY A 63 -11.64 11.38 -14.88
C GLY A 63 -10.65 10.90 -15.94
N VAL A 64 -9.48 10.38 -15.55
CA VAL A 64 -8.58 9.66 -16.44
C VAL A 64 -8.94 8.17 -16.35
N GLU A 65 -10.01 7.80 -17.05
CA GLU A 65 -10.45 6.40 -17.10
C GLU A 65 -9.39 5.55 -17.83
N THR A 66 -8.65 4.75 -17.08
CA THR A 66 -7.60 3.86 -17.61
C THR A 66 -8.17 2.63 -18.34
N GLY A 67 -9.50 2.55 -18.47
CA GLY A 67 -10.24 1.56 -19.27
C GLY A 67 -11.50 2.21 -19.82
N GLY A 68 -11.49 2.54 -21.11
CA GLY A 68 -12.58 3.27 -21.76
C GLY A 68 -13.93 2.60 -21.51
N ARG A 69 -14.84 3.35 -20.89
CA ARG A 69 -16.26 3.01 -20.77
C ARG A 69 -16.83 2.73 -22.17
N ARG A 70 -17.18 1.48 -22.45
CA ARG A 70 -18.19 1.12 -23.45
C ARG A 70 -19.51 0.89 -22.73
#